data_AF-A0A950M9G6-F1
#
_entry.id   AF-A0A950M9G6-F1
#
_cell.length_a   1.000
_cell.length_b   1.000
_cell.length_c   1.000
_cell.angle_alpha   90.00
_cell.angle_beta   90.00
_cell.angle_gamma   90.00
#
_symmetry.space_group_name_H-M   'P 1'
#
loop_
_entity.id
_entity.type
_entity.pdbx_description
1 polymer ?
#
loop_
_entity_poly.entity_id
_entity_poly.type
_entity_poly.pdbx_seq_one_letter_code
_entity_poly.pdbx_strand_id
1 'polypeptide(L)'
;MIIVHHLNNSRSQRVLWLLEELGLPYEIKHYQRDPKTMLAPPALFAVHPLGKSPVITDNGITVAESGAIIEYLLKHHGAGRLEPGDELGRRRLTYWLHYAEGSAMPPLLLALVFSRVANAPAPFFVRPIARAIAAKVRKGFIDPQLKLHLDFLEAELGKNTWFAGDEFSAADIQMSFPVEAAAARGGLA
;
A
#
# COMPACT_ATOMS: atom_id res chain seq x y z
N MET A 1 -1.66 3.41 -24.28
CA MET A 1 -0.61 2.47 -23.82
C MET A 1 -0.29 2.83 -22.40
N ILE A 2 -0.38 1.84 -21.51
CA ILE A 2 -0.18 2.03 -20.07
C ILE A 2 1.32 1.95 -19.77
N ILE A 3 1.84 2.95 -19.07
CA ILE A 3 3.20 2.98 -18.53
C ILE A 3 3.10 3.00 -17.02
N VAL A 4 3.69 2.01 -16.35
CA VAL A 4 3.81 1.95 -14.89
C VAL A 4 5.14 2.56 -14.47
N HIS A 5 5.09 3.67 -13.72
CA HIS A 5 6.26 4.34 -13.18
C HIS A 5 6.69 3.68 -11.86
N HIS A 6 7.49 2.61 -11.98
CA HIS A 6 7.92 1.77 -10.87
C HIS A 6 9.17 2.33 -10.18
N LEU A 7 9.05 2.70 -8.91
CA LEU A 7 10.19 3.00 -8.03
C LEU A 7 10.54 1.78 -7.18
N ASN A 8 11.83 1.49 -6.98
CA ASN A 8 12.25 0.39 -6.10
C ASN A 8 11.74 0.60 -4.65
N ASN A 9 11.40 -0.51 -3.99
CA ASN A 9 10.76 -0.52 -2.67
C ASN A 9 9.52 0.38 -2.61
N SER A 10 8.67 0.31 -3.63
CA SER A 10 7.42 1.05 -3.70
C SER A 10 6.22 0.10 -3.76
N ARG A 11 5.04 0.72 -3.73
CA ARG A 11 3.75 0.05 -3.69
C ARG A 11 3.21 -0.29 -5.08
N SER A 12 3.99 -0.09 -6.13
CA SER A 12 3.55 -0.30 -7.51
C SER A 12 3.30 -1.76 -7.88
N GLN A 13 3.77 -2.71 -7.08
CA GLN A 13 3.52 -4.15 -7.26
C GLN A 13 2.02 -4.47 -7.35
N ARG A 14 1.17 -3.79 -6.57
CA ARG A 14 -0.29 -4.01 -6.64
C ARG A 14 -0.89 -3.59 -7.99
N VAL A 15 -0.35 -2.54 -8.61
CA VAL A 15 -0.79 -2.07 -9.92
C VAL A 15 -0.31 -3.03 -11.00
N LEU A 16 0.92 -3.51 -10.90
CA LEU A 16 1.43 -4.56 -11.79
C LEU A 16 0.55 -5.82 -11.69
N TRP A 17 0.25 -6.29 -10.48
CA TRP A 17 -0.63 -7.43 -10.27
C TRP A 17 -2.03 -7.21 -10.89
N LEU A 18 -2.65 -6.04 -10.67
CA LEU A 18 -3.93 -5.73 -11.31
C LEU A 18 -3.86 -5.81 -12.84
N LEU A 19 -2.80 -5.27 -13.46
CA LEU A 19 -2.64 -5.31 -14.91
C LEU A 19 -2.49 -6.73 -15.44
N GLU A 20 -1.76 -7.59 -14.73
CA GLU A 20 -1.65 -9.02 -15.06
C GLU A 20 -3.00 -9.73 -14.96
N GLU A 21 -3.77 -9.52 -13.88
CA GLU A 21 -5.09 -10.13 -13.72
C GLU A 21 -6.05 -9.67 -14.82
N LEU A 22 -6.00 -8.40 -15.21
CA LEU A 22 -6.80 -7.86 -16.32
C LEU A 22 -6.29 -8.28 -17.70
N GLY A 23 -5.08 -8.85 -17.81
CA GLY A 23 -4.46 -9.24 -19.08
C GLY A 23 -4.11 -8.03 -19.96
N LEU A 24 -3.80 -6.89 -19.36
CA LEU A 24 -3.55 -5.64 -20.08
C LEU A 24 -2.07 -5.51 -20.47
N PRO A 25 -1.76 -5.07 -21.70
CA PRO A 25 -0.39 -4.77 -22.07
C PRO A 25 0.08 -3.47 -21.41
N TYR A 26 1.28 -3.48 -20.85
CA TYR A 26 1.89 -2.29 -20.24
C TYR A 26 3.42 -2.31 -20.37
N GLU A 27 4.01 -1.13 -20.20
CA GLU A 27 5.46 -0.98 -20.06
C GLU A 27 5.83 -0.57 -18.64
N ILE A 28 6.97 -1.04 -18.13
CA ILE A 28 7.50 -0.61 -16.84
C ILE A 28 8.63 0.38 -17.07
N LYS A 29 8.45 1.61 -16.57
CA LYS A 29 9.54 2.57 -16.46
C LYS A 29 10.13 2.50 -15.06
N HIS A 30 11.34 1.95 -14.95
CA HIS A 30 12.02 1.75 -13.68
C HIS A 30 12.73 3.02 -13.20
N TYR A 31 12.60 3.27 -11.90
CA TYR A 31 13.27 4.34 -11.17
C TYR A 31 13.96 3.75 -9.94
N GLN A 32 15.11 4.32 -9.58
CA GLN A 32 15.87 3.95 -8.40
C GLN A 32 15.93 5.12 -7.43
N ARG A 33 15.69 4.84 -6.16
CA ARG A 33 15.91 5.76 -5.06
C ARG A 33 17.39 6.06 -4.93
N ASP A 34 17.71 7.28 -4.51
CA ASP A 34 19.06 7.63 -4.10
C ASP A 34 19.50 6.72 -2.93
N PRO A 35 20.66 6.04 -3.01
CA PRO A 35 21.05 5.03 -2.03
C PRO A 35 21.37 5.60 -0.64
N LYS A 36 21.60 6.92 -0.52
CA LYS A 36 21.92 7.57 0.76
C LYS A 36 20.68 8.15 1.44
N THR A 37 19.84 8.82 0.67
CA THR A 37 18.67 9.56 1.17
C THR A 37 17.37 8.78 1.05
N MET A 38 17.35 7.72 0.23
CA MET A 38 16.15 6.95 -0.14
C MET A 38 15.07 7.79 -0.83
N LEU A 39 15.38 8.99 -1.32
CA LEU A 39 14.46 9.86 -2.06
C LEU A 39 14.33 9.41 -3.53
N ALA A 40 13.24 9.81 -4.16
CA ALA A 40 13.01 9.54 -5.58
C ALA A 40 13.95 10.36 -6.48
N PRO A 41 14.28 9.90 -7.70
CA PRO A 41 15.09 10.66 -8.64
C PRO A 41 14.28 11.80 -9.28
N PRO A 42 14.93 12.89 -9.75
CA PRO A 42 14.25 14.01 -10.43
C PRO A 42 13.33 13.58 -11.58
N ALA A 43 13.69 12.51 -12.30
CA ALA A 43 12.91 11.97 -13.40
C ALA A 43 11.52 11.43 -12.99
N LEU A 44 11.31 11.05 -11.71
CA LEU A 44 9.98 10.66 -11.22
C LEU A 44 9.16 11.87 -10.77
N PHE A 45 9.82 12.90 -10.23
CA PHE A 45 9.17 14.19 -9.91
C PHE A 45 8.62 14.87 -11.17
N ALA A 46 9.29 14.70 -12.31
CA ALA A 46 8.81 15.16 -13.60
C ALA A 46 7.52 14.47 -14.08
N VAL A 47 7.21 13.27 -13.56
CA VAL A 47 5.95 12.55 -13.86
C VAL A 47 4.86 13.00 -12.89
N HIS A 48 5.16 13.03 -11.59
CA HIS A 48 4.22 13.47 -10.57
C HIS A 48 4.95 14.28 -9.47
N PRO A 49 4.45 15.46 -9.06
CA PRO A 49 5.16 16.38 -8.17
C PRO A 49 5.57 15.81 -6.80
N LEU A 50 4.90 14.75 -6.33
CA LEU A 50 5.25 14.10 -5.06
C LEU A 50 6.43 13.12 -5.15
N GLY A 51 6.85 12.73 -6.37
CA GLY A 51 7.92 11.75 -6.58
C GLY A 51 7.63 10.41 -5.88
N LYS A 52 6.37 9.97 -5.89
CA LYS A 52 5.93 8.70 -5.30
C LYS A 52 5.51 7.71 -6.38
N SER A 53 5.46 6.44 -5.99
CA SER A 53 4.88 5.36 -6.79
C SER A 53 3.94 4.54 -5.89
N PRO A 54 2.83 3.99 -6.42
CA PRO A 54 2.48 3.91 -7.85
C PRO A 54 2.04 5.23 -8.47
N VAL A 55 2.40 5.37 -9.75
CA VAL A 55 1.84 6.32 -10.72
C VAL A 55 1.83 5.60 -12.06
N ILE A 56 0.77 5.80 -12.84
CA ILE A 56 0.70 5.34 -14.23
C ILE A 56 0.50 6.52 -15.17
N THR A 57 0.91 6.33 -16.42
CA THR A 57 0.44 7.15 -17.54
C THR A 57 -0.29 6.26 -18.53
N ASP A 58 -1.50 6.62 -18.92
CA ASP A 58 -2.22 5.96 -20.00
C ASP A 58 -2.71 6.99 -21.02
N ASN A 59 -2.27 6.85 -22.27
CA ASN A 59 -2.59 7.76 -23.37
C ASN A 59 -2.35 9.26 -23.03
N GLY A 60 -1.28 9.55 -22.30
CA GLY A 60 -0.90 10.89 -21.87
C GLY A 60 -1.57 11.37 -20.57
N ILE A 61 -2.54 10.63 -20.03
CA ILE A 61 -3.18 10.93 -18.74
C ILE A 61 -2.36 10.31 -17.63
N THR A 62 -1.91 11.13 -16.66
CA THR A 62 -1.18 10.65 -15.49
C THR A 62 -2.14 10.45 -14.32
N VAL A 63 -2.13 9.25 -13.73
CA VAL A 63 -2.97 8.88 -12.59
C VAL A 63 -2.07 8.42 -11.45
N ALA A 64 -2.25 9.04 -10.29
CA ALA A 64 -1.53 8.75 -9.05
C ALA A 64 -2.52 8.27 -7.98
N GLU A 65 -1.99 7.75 -6.87
CA GLU A 65 -2.73 7.07 -5.79
C GLU A 65 -3.25 5.68 -6.18
N SER A 66 -2.88 4.69 -5.39
CA SER A 66 -3.16 3.28 -5.70
C SER A 66 -4.65 2.98 -5.89
N GLY A 67 -5.52 3.43 -4.98
CA GLY A 67 -6.96 3.24 -5.08
C GLY A 67 -7.53 3.89 -6.35
N ALA A 68 -7.14 5.14 -6.62
CA ALA A 68 -7.58 5.87 -7.81
C ALA A 68 -7.07 5.25 -9.13
N ILE A 69 -5.84 4.70 -9.13
CA ILE A 69 -5.30 3.94 -10.27
C ILE A 69 -6.14 2.68 -10.50
N ILE A 70 -6.48 1.95 -9.44
CA ILE A 70 -7.32 0.75 -9.53
C ILE A 70 -8.70 1.12 -10.12
N GLU A 71 -9.39 2.11 -9.55
CA GLU A 71 -10.68 2.59 -10.07
C GLU A 71 -10.59 3.03 -11.54
N TYR A 72 -9.54 3.76 -11.89
CA TYR A 72 -9.30 4.19 -13.27
C TYR A 72 -9.15 2.99 -14.21
N LEU A 73 -8.33 2.00 -13.85
CA LEU A 73 -8.07 0.83 -14.70
C LEU A 73 -9.32 -0.04 -14.84
N LEU A 74 -10.05 -0.29 -13.77
CA LEU A 74 -11.28 -1.09 -13.86
C LEU A 74 -12.35 -0.40 -14.71
N LYS A 75 -12.53 0.91 -14.53
CA LYS A 75 -13.50 1.70 -15.30
C LYS A 75 -13.20 1.74 -16.80
N HIS A 76 -11.93 1.88 -17.19
CA HIS A 76 -11.56 2.09 -18.60
C HIS A 76 -11.16 0.79 -19.31
N HIS A 77 -10.67 -0.21 -18.57
CA HIS A 77 -10.07 -1.42 -19.12
C HIS A 77 -10.57 -2.72 -18.47
N GLY A 78 -11.34 -2.64 -17.38
CA GLY A 78 -11.73 -3.81 -16.59
C GLY A 78 -12.84 -4.66 -17.20
N ALA A 79 -13.72 -4.07 -18.03
CA ALA A 79 -14.87 -4.76 -18.64
C ALA A 79 -15.73 -5.58 -17.63
N GLY A 80 -15.88 -5.06 -16.41
CA GLY A 80 -16.61 -5.72 -15.32
C GLY A 80 -15.84 -6.83 -14.59
N ARG A 81 -14.58 -7.09 -14.95
CA ARG A 81 -13.72 -8.04 -14.22
C ARG A 81 -13.18 -7.39 -12.93
N LEU A 82 -12.99 -8.20 -11.90
CA LEU A 82 -12.45 -7.81 -10.59
C LEU A 82 -13.27 -6.72 -9.85
N GLU A 83 -14.49 -6.46 -10.33
CA GLU A 83 -15.50 -5.63 -9.69
C GLU A 83 -16.69 -6.52 -9.31
N PRO A 84 -17.20 -6.44 -8.07
CA PRO A 84 -18.44 -7.13 -7.72
C PRO A 84 -19.63 -6.61 -8.55
N GLY A 85 -20.51 -7.51 -8.99
CA GLY A 85 -21.68 -7.12 -9.80
C GLY A 85 -22.78 -6.41 -9.00
N ASP A 86 -22.93 -6.77 -7.72
CA ASP A 86 -23.97 -6.24 -6.83
C ASP A 86 -23.54 -4.96 -6.09
N GLU A 87 -24.53 -4.22 -5.61
CA GLU A 87 -24.33 -2.92 -4.96
C GLU A 87 -23.61 -3.02 -3.61
N LEU A 88 -23.82 -4.12 -2.86
CA LEU A 88 -23.15 -4.31 -1.58
C LEU A 88 -21.66 -4.58 -1.81
N GLY A 89 -21.33 -5.47 -2.75
CA GLY A 89 -19.96 -5.77 -3.14
C GLY A 89 -19.22 -4.54 -3.65
N ARG A 90 -19.84 -3.72 -4.52
CA ARG A 90 -19.23 -2.46 -4.99
C ARG A 90 -18.93 -1.48 -3.85
N ARG A 91 -19.85 -1.34 -2.89
CA ARG A 91 -19.61 -0.51 -1.70
C ARG A 91 -18.46 -1.03 -0.85
N ARG A 92 -18.34 -2.36 -0.70
CA ARG A 92 -17.21 -2.99 -0.01
C ARG A 92 -15.90 -2.78 -0.75
N LEU A 93 -15.89 -2.93 -2.08
CA LEU A 93 -14.73 -2.61 -2.91
C LEU A 93 -14.25 -1.18 -2.64
N THR A 94 -15.11 -0.17 -2.79
CA THR A 94 -14.76 1.23 -2.50
C THR A 94 -14.25 1.40 -1.06
N TYR A 95 -14.91 0.79 -0.08
CA TYR A 95 -14.47 0.84 1.32
C TYR A 95 -13.04 0.34 1.48
N TRP A 96 -12.70 -0.82 0.93
CA TRP A 96 -11.37 -1.41 1.07
C TRP A 96 -10.29 -0.65 0.29
N LEU A 97 -10.66 -0.05 -0.86
CA LEU A 97 -9.75 0.84 -1.60
C LEU A 97 -9.27 2.01 -0.74
N HIS A 98 -10.19 2.64 -0.02
CA HIS A 98 -9.87 3.75 0.89
C HIS A 98 -9.28 3.28 2.22
N TYR A 99 -9.80 2.20 2.81
CA TYR A 99 -9.34 1.67 4.10
C TYR A 99 -7.85 1.32 4.06
N ALA A 100 -7.38 0.71 2.97
CA ALA A 100 -5.99 0.32 2.81
C ALA A 100 -5.04 1.48 3.11
N GLU A 101 -5.30 2.66 2.53
CA GLU A 101 -4.42 3.82 2.64
C GLU A 101 -4.79 4.75 3.79
N GLY A 102 -6.09 4.98 4.02
CA GLY A 102 -6.59 5.91 5.01
C GLY A 102 -6.57 5.38 6.45
N SER A 103 -6.69 4.06 6.62
CA SER A 103 -6.88 3.43 7.93
C SER A 103 -5.77 2.45 8.28
N ALA A 104 -5.42 1.52 7.38
CA ALA A 104 -4.45 0.46 7.69
C ALA A 104 -2.98 0.94 7.63
N MET A 105 -2.63 1.76 6.64
CA MET A 105 -1.25 2.22 6.46
C MET A 105 -0.72 3.19 7.54
N PRO A 106 -1.50 4.09 8.16
CA PRO A 106 -0.98 5.01 9.19
C PRO A 106 -0.28 4.34 10.39
N PRO A 107 -0.88 3.35 11.10
CA PRO A 107 -0.18 2.67 12.19
C PRO A 107 1.04 1.88 11.70
N LEU A 108 0.99 1.29 10.50
CA LEU A 108 2.14 0.60 9.88
C LEU A 108 3.29 1.56 9.54
N LEU A 109 2.97 2.79 9.13
CA LEU A 109 3.97 3.84 8.89
C LEU A 109 4.62 4.27 10.21
N LEU A 110 3.83 4.46 11.27
CA LEU A 110 4.36 4.78 12.60
C LEU A 110 5.27 3.65 13.12
N ALA A 111 4.86 2.39 12.98
CA ALA A 111 5.68 1.23 13.34
C ALA A 111 7.04 1.26 12.62
N LEU A 112 7.05 1.54 11.31
CA LEU A 112 8.27 1.68 10.51
C LEU A 112 9.14 2.85 10.99
N VAL A 113 8.55 4.03 11.22
CA VAL A 113 9.29 5.23 11.66
C VAL A 113 9.93 4.99 13.03
N PHE A 114 9.18 4.48 14.00
CA PHE A 114 9.72 4.22 15.34
C PHE A 114 10.74 3.07 15.36
N SER A 115 10.60 2.08 14.48
CA SER A 115 11.64 1.06 14.27
C SER A 115 12.95 1.69 13.74
N ARG A 116 12.86 2.66 12.81
CA ARG A 116 14.04 3.40 12.35
C ARG A 116 14.65 4.26 13.45
N VAL A 117 13.85 4.96 14.25
CA VAL A 117 14.34 5.76 15.39
C VAL A 117 15.10 4.90 16.39
N ALA A 118 14.57 3.71 16.73
CA ALA A 118 15.22 2.79 17.67
C ALA A 118 16.57 2.22 17.17
N ASN A 119 16.80 2.26 15.85
CA ASN A 119 17.98 1.71 15.18
C ASN A 119 18.86 2.78 14.52
N ALA A 120 18.49 4.06 14.63
CA ALA A 120 19.27 5.15 14.07
C ALA A 120 20.67 5.22 14.72
N PRO A 121 21.72 5.56 13.96
CA PRO A 121 23.03 5.82 14.52
C PRO A 121 22.96 6.90 15.59
N ALA A 122 23.41 6.56 16.81
CA ALA A 122 23.44 7.47 17.94
C ALA A 122 24.59 7.09 18.87
N PRO A 123 25.17 8.05 19.63
CA PRO A 123 26.13 7.74 20.67
C PRO A 123 25.59 6.71 21.67
N PHE A 124 26.48 5.85 22.19
CA PHE A 124 26.09 4.71 23.03
C PHE A 124 25.22 5.10 24.24
N PHE A 125 25.42 6.30 24.81
CA PHE A 125 24.66 6.78 25.97
C PHE A 125 23.26 7.31 25.62
N VAL A 126 23.04 7.77 24.39
CA VAL A 126 21.72 8.25 23.91
C VAL A 126 20.85 7.09 23.41
N ARG A 127 21.49 6.08 22.80
CA ARG A 127 20.82 4.94 22.17
C ARG A 127 19.84 4.19 23.10
N PRO A 128 20.14 3.92 24.39
CA PRO A 128 19.18 3.32 25.32
C PRO A 128 17.93 4.17 25.53
N ILE A 129 18.08 5.50 25.63
CA ILE A 129 16.97 6.43 25.85
C ILE A 129 16.06 6.45 24.62
N ALA A 130 16.63 6.58 23.42
CA ALA A 130 15.86 6.57 22.17
C ALA A 130 15.08 5.26 22.00
N ARG A 131 15.71 4.12 22.32
CA ARG A 131 15.06 2.80 22.30
C ARG A 131 13.93 2.69 23.33
N ALA A 132 14.12 3.21 24.54
CA ALA A 132 13.10 3.19 25.59
C ALA A 132 11.86 4.02 25.20
N ILE A 133 12.07 5.22 24.64
CA ILE A 133 10.97 6.06 24.14
C ILE A 133 10.23 5.35 23.00
N ALA A 134 10.96 4.81 22.01
CA ALA A 134 10.35 4.11 20.89
C ALA A 134 9.58 2.85 21.34
N ALA A 135 10.11 2.10 22.31
CA ALA A 135 9.42 0.95 22.89
C ALA A 135 8.15 1.36 23.63
N LYS A 136 8.16 2.47 24.39
CA LYS A 136 6.99 2.95 25.11
C LYS A 136 5.88 3.41 24.16
N VAL A 137 6.22 4.15 23.10
CA VAL A 137 5.23 4.58 22.09
C VAL A 137 4.67 3.38 21.32
N ARG A 138 5.51 2.41 20.96
CA ARG A 138 5.02 1.17 20.33
C ARG A 138 4.02 0.44 21.22
N LYS A 139 4.43 0.07 22.43
CA LYS A 139 3.60 -0.68 23.36
C LYS A 139 2.31 0.05 23.75
N GLY A 140 2.39 1.37 23.94
CA GLY A 140 1.27 2.17 24.45
C GLY A 140 0.28 2.63 23.39
N PHE A 141 0.67 2.70 22.11
CA PHE A 141 -0.15 3.28 21.06
C PHE A 141 -0.12 2.48 19.76
N ILE A 142 1.06 2.18 19.21
CA ILE A 142 1.15 1.60 17.86
C ILE A 142 0.72 0.13 17.86
N ASP A 143 1.23 -0.69 18.77
CA ASP A 143 0.95 -2.12 18.79
C ASP A 143 -0.54 -2.42 19.10
N PRO A 144 -1.22 -1.72 20.03
CA PRO A 144 -2.67 -1.85 20.20
C PRO A 144 -3.48 -1.49 18.94
N GLN A 145 -3.06 -0.44 18.20
CA GLN A 145 -3.70 -0.08 16.94
C GLN A 145 -3.47 -1.15 15.87
N LEU A 146 -2.23 -1.64 15.72
CA LEU A 146 -1.95 -2.75 14.80
C LEU A 146 -2.79 -3.98 15.12
N LYS A 147 -2.91 -4.35 16.41
CA LYS A 147 -3.77 -5.45 16.84
C LYS A 147 -5.24 -5.19 16.48
N LEU A 148 -5.76 -4.00 16.78
CA LEU A 148 -7.13 -3.61 16.44
C LEU A 148 -7.43 -3.78 14.95
N HIS A 149 -6.52 -3.31 14.08
CA HIS A 149 -6.67 -3.44 12.65
C HIS A 149 -6.59 -4.92 12.19
N LEU A 150 -5.67 -5.71 12.73
CA LEU A 150 -5.57 -7.14 12.41
C LEU A 150 -6.80 -7.92 12.86
N ASP A 151 -7.30 -7.69 14.08
CA ASP A 151 -8.54 -8.30 14.58
C ASP A 151 -9.74 -7.94 13.69
N PHE A 152 -9.81 -6.69 13.20
CA PHE A 152 -10.85 -6.25 12.28
C PHE A 152 -10.76 -6.94 10.92
N LEU A 153 -9.56 -7.06 10.35
CA LEU A 153 -9.33 -7.78 9.09
C LEU A 153 -9.70 -9.26 9.21
N GLU A 154 -9.27 -9.92 10.29
CA GLU A 154 -9.62 -11.31 10.60
C GLU A 154 -11.14 -11.48 10.72
N ALA A 155 -11.82 -10.58 11.44
CA ALA A 155 -13.27 -10.64 11.59
C ALA A 155 -14.02 -10.41 10.27
N GLU A 156 -13.50 -9.61 9.35
CA GLU A 156 -14.09 -9.40 8.03
C GLU A 156 -13.87 -10.60 7.10
N LEU A 157 -12.68 -11.19 7.09
CA LEU A 157 -12.36 -12.40 6.32
C LEU A 157 -12.95 -13.67 6.93
N GLY A 158 -13.33 -13.64 8.21
CA GLY A 158 -14.14 -14.69 8.83
C GLY A 158 -15.61 -14.68 8.37
N LYS A 159 -16.08 -13.59 7.74
CA LYS A 159 -17.46 -13.46 7.23
C LYS A 159 -17.58 -13.75 5.74
N ASN A 160 -16.56 -13.41 4.95
CA ASN A 160 -16.54 -13.61 3.50
C ASN A 160 -15.17 -14.14 3.09
N THR A 161 -15.11 -14.89 1.99
CA THR A 161 -13.84 -15.46 1.49
C THR A 161 -12.83 -14.37 1.10
N TRP A 162 -13.31 -13.26 0.55
CA TRP A 162 -12.51 -12.12 0.07
C TRP A 162 -13.04 -10.81 0.65
N PHE A 163 -12.27 -9.73 0.52
CA PHE A 163 -12.61 -8.45 1.15
C PHE A 163 -13.94 -7.87 0.63
N ALA A 164 -14.19 -7.97 -0.67
CA ALA A 164 -15.40 -7.41 -1.29
C ALA A 164 -16.59 -8.39 -1.40
N GLY A 165 -16.46 -9.63 -0.92
CA GLY A 165 -17.49 -10.67 -1.03
C GLY A 165 -16.89 -12.06 -1.14
N ASP A 166 -17.58 -12.98 -1.80
CA ASP A 166 -17.11 -14.37 -1.97
C ASP A 166 -16.23 -14.59 -3.20
N GLU A 167 -16.11 -13.58 -4.06
CA GLU A 167 -15.25 -13.60 -5.25
C GLU A 167 -14.05 -12.67 -5.09
N PHE A 168 -12.91 -13.08 -5.66
CA PHE A 168 -11.70 -12.27 -5.71
C PHE A 168 -11.93 -10.99 -6.51
N SER A 169 -11.42 -9.87 -6.00
CA SER A 169 -11.65 -8.54 -6.56
C SER A 169 -10.42 -7.65 -6.44
N ALA A 170 -10.50 -6.45 -7.01
CA ALA A 170 -9.44 -5.46 -6.85
C ALA A 170 -9.26 -4.95 -5.41
N ALA A 171 -10.23 -5.19 -4.51
CA ALA A 171 -10.09 -4.92 -3.09
C ALA A 171 -8.95 -5.75 -2.49
N ASP A 172 -8.86 -7.01 -2.88
CA ASP A 172 -7.87 -7.97 -2.39
C ASP A 172 -6.47 -7.59 -2.87
N ILE A 173 -6.36 -7.16 -4.13
CA ILE A 173 -5.12 -6.62 -4.70
C ILE A 173 -4.67 -5.36 -3.95
N GLN A 174 -5.59 -4.46 -3.62
CA GLN A 174 -5.25 -3.26 -2.85
C GLN A 174 -4.81 -3.61 -1.41
N MET A 175 -5.53 -4.53 -0.77
CA MET A 175 -5.30 -4.93 0.62
C MET A 175 -4.06 -5.81 0.82
N SER A 176 -3.53 -6.41 -0.24
CA SER A 176 -2.29 -7.19 -0.22
C SER A 176 -1.15 -6.44 0.49
N PHE A 177 -0.92 -5.18 0.13
CA PHE A 177 0.22 -4.44 0.66
C PHE A 177 0.11 -4.11 2.16
N PRO A 178 -1.02 -3.59 2.69
CA PRO A 178 -1.20 -3.48 4.14
C PRO A 178 -0.98 -4.80 4.88
N VAL A 179 -1.48 -5.92 4.35
CA VAL A 179 -1.34 -7.25 4.97
C VAL A 179 0.12 -7.70 4.96
N GLU A 180 0.82 -7.62 3.83
CA GLU A 180 2.26 -7.93 3.72
C GLU A 180 3.10 -7.02 4.63
N ALA A 181 2.77 -5.73 4.68
CA ALA A 181 3.46 -4.78 5.53
C ALA A 181 3.23 -5.09 7.01
N ALA A 182 2.03 -5.53 7.39
CA ALA A 182 1.73 -5.99 8.74
C ALA A 182 2.49 -7.28 9.07
N ALA A 183 2.63 -8.21 8.14
CA ALA A 183 3.44 -9.42 8.36
C ALA A 183 4.91 -9.07 8.58
N ALA A 184 5.50 -8.26 7.69
CA ALA A 184 6.90 -7.88 7.78
C ALA A 184 7.25 -6.98 8.98
N ARG A 185 6.28 -6.24 9.55
CA ARG A 185 6.54 -5.18 10.56
C ARG A 185 5.80 -5.36 11.87
N GLY A 186 4.66 -6.03 11.86
CA GLY A 186 3.78 -6.29 13.00
C GLY A 186 4.02 -7.64 13.67
N GLY A 187 4.94 -8.46 13.16
CA GLY A 187 5.31 -9.72 13.81
C GLY A 187 4.30 -10.85 13.62
N LEU A 188 3.62 -10.91 12.46
CA LEU A 188 3.00 -12.16 12.02
C LEU A 188 4.16 -13.10 11.63
N ALA A 189 4.53 -13.97 12.57
CA ALA A 189 5.45 -15.09 12.39
C ALA A 189 4.63 -16.38 12.29
#